data_AF-A0A383CGP6-F1
#
_entry.id   AF-A0A383CGP6-F1
#
_cell.length_a   1.000
_cell.length_b   1.000
_cell.length_c   1.000
_cell.angle_alpha   90.00
_cell.angle_beta   90.00
_cell.angle_gamma   90.00
#
_symmetry.space_group_name_H-M   'P 1'
#
loop_
_entity.id
_entity.type
_entity.pdbx_description
1 polymer ?
#
loop_
_entity_poly.entity_id
_entity_poly.type
_entity_poly.pdbx_seq_one_letter_code
_entity_poly.pdbx_strand_id
1 'polypeptide(L)'
;VDLVIVDDLSPEAVRFLNAFEKDDTPIDFSRIQEIRAERICNDAPTAERAIERHAITREDTVVAGIPCEDIRSARTETSTGTLVYLFGGGFIFGCPYSDLNIIGALAVLCQVDVIAPKYCLAPEHPAPAAINDCMEVYREIARSSVGRLLLAGESAGGNLA
;
A
#
# COMPACT_ATOMS: atom_id res chain seq x y z
N VAL A 1 28.99 -9.66 6.65
CA VAL A 1 29.06 -10.56 5.49
C VAL A 1 28.95 -9.66 4.29
N ASP A 2 30.05 -9.47 3.55
CA ASP A 2 30.01 -8.69 2.31
C ASP A 2 29.13 -9.44 1.31
N LEU A 3 27.88 -9.01 1.23
CA LEU A 3 26.94 -9.49 0.21
C LEU A 3 27.43 -8.91 -1.12
N VAL A 4 28.20 -9.71 -1.85
CA VAL A 4 28.49 -9.45 -3.26
C VAL A 4 27.14 -9.45 -3.97
N ILE A 5 26.68 -8.27 -4.34
CA ILE A 5 25.45 -8.09 -5.12
C ILE A 5 25.74 -8.66 -6.52
N VAL A 6 25.24 -9.89 -6.70
CA VAL A 6 24.97 -10.69 -7.90
C VAL A 6 25.15 -9.95 -9.24
N ASP A 7 25.95 -10.54 -10.14
CA ASP A 7 26.37 -10.03 -11.47
C ASP A 7 25.23 -9.69 -12.47
N ASP A 8 23.94 -9.84 -12.09
CA ASP A 8 22.76 -9.67 -12.96
C ASP A 8 21.91 -8.40 -12.66
N LEU A 9 22.34 -7.53 -11.74
CA LEU A 9 21.60 -6.28 -11.50
C LEU A 9 21.83 -5.24 -12.59
N SER A 10 20.76 -4.54 -12.98
CA SER A 10 20.90 -3.38 -13.85
C SER A 10 21.68 -2.25 -13.17
N PRO A 11 22.35 -1.38 -13.95
CA PRO A 11 23.04 -0.21 -13.40
C PRO A 11 22.12 0.67 -12.53
N GLU A 12 20.84 0.75 -12.87
CA GLU A 12 19.81 1.48 -12.11
C GLU A 12 19.59 0.84 -10.74
N ALA A 13 19.46 -0.48 -10.67
CA ALA A 13 19.23 -1.20 -9.42
C ALA A 13 20.44 -1.10 -8.49
N VAL A 14 21.66 -1.19 -9.02
CA VAL A 14 22.90 -1.00 -8.24
C VAL A 14 22.96 0.43 -7.67
N ARG A 15 22.65 1.45 -8.49
CA ARG A 15 22.62 2.85 -7.99
C ARG A 15 21.59 3.04 -6.88
N PHE A 16 20.41 2.43 -7.00
CA PHE A 16 19.38 2.49 -5.98
C PHE A 16 19.84 1.86 -4.66
N LEU A 17 20.40 0.64 -4.70
CA LEU A 17 20.86 -0.06 -3.50
C LEU A 17 22.02 0.68 -2.82
N ASN A 18 22.94 1.26 -3.59
CA ASN A 18 24.05 2.03 -3.04
C ASN A 18 23.63 3.37 -2.43
N ALA A 19 22.47 3.91 -2.80
CA ALA A 19 21.91 5.14 -2.22
C ALA A 19 21.07 4.87 -0.96
N PHE A 20 20.81 3.61 -0.61
CA PHE A 20 19.96 3.24 0.50
C PHE A 20 20.76 3.21 1.81
N GLU A 21 20.48 4.17 2.70
CA GLU A 21 21.03 4.14 4.06
C GLU A 21 20.16 3.27 4.97
N LYS A 22 20.81 2.34 5.67
CA LYS A 22 20.13 1.47 6.63
C LYS A 22 20.02 2.16 7.98
N ASP A 23 18.80 2.32 8.47
CA ASP A 23 18.52 2.72 9.85
C ASP A 23 18.08 1.49 10.66
N ASP A 24 18.92 1.10 11.62
CA ASP A 24 18.67 -0.03 12.53
C ASP A 24 18.20 0.46 13.92
N THR A 25 17.84 1.74 14.06
CA THR A 25 17.38 2.30 15.34
C THR A 25 16.08 1.59 15.77
N PRO A 26 16.03 1.02 16.99
CA PRO A 26 14.80 0.41 17.50
C PRO A 26 13.65 1.42 17.53
N ILE A 27 12.47 0.97 17.12
CA ILE A 27 11.26 1.80 17.15
C ILE A 27 10.85 2.09 18.59
N ASP A 28 10.74 3.37 18.93
CA ASP A 28 10.12 3.84 20.16
C ASP A 28 8.60 3.99 19.97
N PHE A 29 7.85 3.01 20.47
CA PHE A 29 6.39 3.00 20.37
C PHE A 29 5.71 4.17 21.09
N SER A 30 6.38 4.86 22.03
CA SER A 30 5.82 6.07 22.65
C SER A 30 5.69 7.22 21.64
N ARG A 31 6.49 7.20 20.57
CA ARG A 31 6.50 8.18 19.48
C ARG A 31 5.77 7.68 18.23
N ILE A 32 5.01 6.58 18.30
CA ILE A 32 4.46 5.92 17.11
C ILE A 32 3.67 6.85 16.19
N GLN A 33 2.92 7.80 16.77
CA GLN A 33 2.13 8.77 15.99
C GLN A 33 3.02 9.77 15.23
N GLU A 34 4.11 10.24 15.84
CA GLU A 34 5.09 11.11 15.18
C GLU A 34 5.79 10.35 14.04
N ILE A 35 6.24 9.13 14.32
CA ILE A 35 6.94 8.28 13.33
C ILE A 35 6.03 8.00 12.13
N ARG A 36 4.72 7.75 12.35
CA ARG A 36 3.72 7.60 11.27
C ARG A 36 3.63 8.86 10.41
N ALA A 37 3.57 10.04 11.03
CA ALA A 37 3.50 11.31 10.31
C ALA A 37 4.79 11.59 9.52
N GLU A 38 5.95 11.37 10.13
CA GLU A 38 7.26 11.48 9.47
C GLU A 38 7.35 10.53 8.27
N ARG A 39 6.89 9.28 8.42
CA ARG A 39 6.89 8.30 7.33
C ARG A 39 6.02 8.75 6.16
N ILE A 40 4.81 9.23 6.42
CA ILE A 40 3.92 9.78 5.37
C ILE A 40 4.60 10.95 4.64
N CYS A 41 5.24 11.87 5.37
CA CYS A 41 5.98 12.98 4.75
C CYS A 41 7.16 12.49 3.91
N ASN A 42 7.89 11.47 4.36
CA ASN A 42 9.01 10.88 3.62
C ASN A 42 8.55 10.14 2.36
N ASP A 43 7.37 9.53 2.39
CA ASP A 43 6.77 8.83 1.25
C ASP A 43 6.13 9.80 0.24
N ALA A 44 5.76 11.02 0.67
CA ALA A 44 5.01 11.98 -0.13
C ALA A 44 5.60 12.28 -1.51
N PRO A 45 6.92 12.54 -1.69
CA PRO A 45 7.47 12.77 -3.01
C PRO A 45 7.28 11.57 -3.96
N THR A 46 7.32 10.35 -3.44
CA THR A 46 7.10 9.13 -4.23
C THR A 46 5.62 8.97 -4.58
N ALA A 47 4.73 9.21 -3.62
CA ALA A 47 3.29 9.16 -3.79
C ALA A 47 2.81 10.22 -4.81
N GLU A 48 3.27 11.46 -4.71
CA GLU A 48 2.95 12.57 -5.64
C GLU A 48 3.39 12.25 -7.07
N ARG A 49 4.62 11.75 -7.24
CA ARG A 49 5.08 11.28 -8.57
C ARG A 49 4.20 10.16 -9.11
N ALA A 50 3.70 9.26 -8.26
CA ALA A 50 2.80 8.20 -8.67
C ALA A 50 1.43 8.75 -9.10
N ILE A 51 0.90 9.75 -8.38
CA ILE A 51 -0.34 10.44 -8.74
C ILE A 51 -0.23 11.05 -10.13
N GLU A 52 0.83 11.80 -10.41
CA GLU A 52 1.04 12.41 -11.73
C GLU A 52 1.26 11.34 -12.81
N ARG A 53 2.16 10.39 -12.53
CA ARG A 53 2.55 9.34 -13.49
C ARG A 53 1.35 8.50 -13.90
N HIS A 54 0.51 8.10 -12.95
CA HIS A 54 -0.63 7.22 -13.17
C HIS A 54 -1.97 7.96 -13.22
N ALA A 55 -1.99 9.30 -13.21
CA ALA A 55 -3.20 10.13 -13.20
C ALA A 55 -4.22 9.64 -12.16
N ILE A 56 -3.77 9.50 -10.90
CA ILE A 56 -4.54 8.90 -9.81
C ILE A 56 -5.50 9.92 -9.21
N THR A 57 -6.75 9.51 -8.97
CA THR A 57 -7.69 10.18 -8.08
C THR A 57 -7.94 9.31 -6.85
N ARG A 58 -8.18 9.94 -5.70
CA ARG A 58 -8.38 9.28 -4.42
C ARG A 58 -9.56 9.91 -3.70
N GLU A 59 -10.47 9.08 -3.22
CA GLU A 59 -11.61 9.51 -2.42
C GLU A 59 -11.71 8.66 -1.16
N ASP A 60 -11.95 9.32 -0.03
CA ASP A 60 -12.24 8.62 1.21
C ASP A 60 -13.62 7.95 1.11
N THR A 61 -13.69 6.69 1.50
CA THR A 61 -14.93 5.91 1.53
C THR A 61 -14.98 5.01 2.75
N VAL A 62 -16.11 4.33 2.96
CA VAL A 62 -16.30 3.38 4.05
C VAL A 62 -16.89 2.09 3.47
N VAL A 63 -16.24 0.97 3.74
CA VAL A 63 -16.68 -0.37 3.29
C VAL A 63 -16.80 -1.25 4.52
N ALA A 64 -17.97 -1.86 4.74
CA ALA A 64 -18.25 -2.66 5.94
C ALA A 64 -17.94 -1.95 7.29
N GLY A 65 -18.06 -0.62 7.32
CA GLY A 65 -17.71 0.20 8.50
C GLY A 65 -16.22 0.52 8.65
N ILE A 66 -15.36 0.03 7.76
CA ILE A 66 -13.92 0.27 7.76
C ILE A 66 -13.60 1.44 6.81
N PRO A 67 -12.88 2.47 7.28
CA PRO A 67 -12.38 3.54 6.41
C PRO A 67 -11.48 2.97 5.32
N CYS A 68 -11.72 3.37 4.08
CA CYS A 68 -10.96 2.94 2.91
C CYS A 68 -10.66 4.14 2.03
N GLU A 69 -9.80 3.94 1.04
CA GLU A 69 -9.68 4.84 -0.11
C GLU A 69 -10.16 4.12 -1.37
N ASP A 70 -11.05 4.79 -2.12
CA ASP A 70 -11.35 4.47 -3.51
C ASP A 70 -10.31 5.19 -4.38
N ILE A 71 -9.48 4.40 -5.04
CA ILE A 71 -8.34 4.87 -5.81
C ILE A 71 -8.54 4.45 -7.26
N ARG A 72 -8.57 5.44 -8.15
CA ARG A 72 -8.78 5.24 -9.59
C ARG A 72 -7.68 5.89 -10.39
N SER A 73 -7.47 5.40 -11.60
CA SER A 73 -6.52 5.97 -12.55
C SER A 73 -7.27 6.39 -13.81
N ALA A 74 -7.07 7.63 -14.25
CA ALA A 74 -7.58 8.09 -15.56
C ALA A 74 -6.89 7.40 -16.75
N ARG A 75 -5.84 6.59 -16.50
CA ARG A 75 -5.21 5.71 -17.50
C ARG A 75 -5.87 4.33 -17.60
N THR A 76 -6.87 4.06 -16.75
CA THR A 76 -7.74 2.89 -16.89
C THR A 76 -8.97 3.31 -17.69
N GLU A 77 -9.04 2.94 -18.97
CA GLU A 77 -10.13 3.36 -19.86
C GLU A 77 -11.47 2.72 -19.46
N THR A 78 -11.44 1.44 -19.13
CA THR A 78 -12.61 0.71 -18.62
C THR A 78 -12.14 -0.25 -17.55
N SER A 79 -12.57 0.01 -16.32
CA SER A 79 -12.33 -0.88 -15.19
C SER A 79 -12.98 -2.25 -15.46
N THR A 80 -12.18 -3.30 -15.30
CA THR A 80 -12.59 -4.69 -15.54
C THR A 80 -12.84 -5.45 -14.24
N GLY A 81 -12.79 -4.75 -13.11
CA GLY A 81 -12.87 -5.33 -11.79
C GLY A 81 -12.31 -4.43 -10.70
N THR A 82 -12.22 -4.99 -9.49
CA THR A 82 -11.72 -4.30 -8.31
C THR A 82 -10.52 -5.04 -7.74
N LEU A 83 -9.48 -4.29 -7.39
CA LEU A 83 -8.37 -4.76 -6.56
C LEU A 83 -8.58 -4.30 -5.13
N VAL A 84 -8.63 -5.24 -4.18
CA VAL A 84 -8.45 -4.92 -2.76
C VAL A 84 -6.95 -4.91 -2.50
N TYR A 85 -6.40 -3.74 -2.16
CA TYR A 85 -4.96 -3.58 -1.92
C TYR A 85 -4.65 -3.33 -0.45
N LEU A 86 -3.78 -4.16 0.14
CA LEU A 86 -3.37 -4.07 1.54
C LEU A 86 -1.96 -3.46 1.61
N PHE A 87 -1.84 -2.26 2.20
CA PHE A 87 -0.58 -1.52 2.25
C PHE A 87 0.46 -2.15 3.19
N GLY A 88 1.74 -1.82 3.01
CA GLY A 88 2.85 -2.32 3.84
C GLY A 88 3.00 -1.64 5.21
N GLY A 89 4.22 -1.57 5.74
CA GLY A 89 4.51 -0.79 6.97
C GLY A 89 4.57 -1.59 8.29
N GLY A 90 4.81 -2.90 8.21
CA GLY A 90 5.17 -3.71 9.39
C GLY A 90 4.07 -3.82 10.45
N PHE A 91 2.80 -3.66 10.06
CA PHE A 91 1.62 -3.63 10.95
C PHE A 91 1.55 -2.44 11.93
N ILE A 92 2.52 -1.52 11.88
CA ILE A 92 2.65 -0.42 12.84
C ILE A 92 2.69 0.96 12.17
N PHE A 93 2.98 1.02 10.87
CA PHE A 93 2.99 2.21 10.03
C PHE A 93 2.26 1.95 8.71
N GLY A 94 2.22 2.97 7.85
CA GLY A 94 1.71 2.88 6.49
C GLY A 94 0.27 3.34 6.35
N CYS A 95 -0.11 3.57 5.11
CA CYS A 95 -1.47 3.87 4.67
C CYS A 95 -1.55 3.69 3.14
N PRO A 96 -2.74 3.73 2.53
CA PRO A 96 -2.87 3.64 1.07
C PRO A 96 -2.04 4.69 0.30
N TYR A 97 -1.87 5.88 0.86
CA TYR A 97 -1.07 6.96 0.26
C TYR A 97 0.42 6.58 0.09
N SER A 98 1.01 5.91 1.08
CA SER A 98 2.43 5.50 1.05
C SER A 98 2.74 4.53 -0.11
N ASP A 99 1.76 3.73 -0.53
CA ASP A 99 1.93 2.67 -1.52
C ASP A 99 1.42 3.06 -2.92
N LEU A 100 1.13 4.34 -3.18
CA LEU A 100 0.55 4.77 -4.46
C LEU A 100 1.40 4.45 -5.69
N ASN A 101 2.72 4.31 -5.53
CA ASN A 101 3.61 3.86 -6.61
C ASN A 101 3.30 2.41 -7.04
N ILE A 102 2.95 1.54 -6.10
CA ILE A 102 2.57 0.14 -6.37
C ILE A 102 1.11 0.10 -6.83
N ILE A 103 0.20 0.73 -6.07
CA ILE A 103 -1.23 0.77 -6.36
C ILE A 103 -1.50 1.32 -7.76
N GLY A 104 -0.89 2.47 -8.11
CA GLY A 104 -1.07 3.11 -9.41
C GLY A 104 -0.57 2.25 -10.57
N ALA A 105 0.55 1.54 -10.39
CA ALA A 105 1.06 0.61 -11.39
C ALA A 105 0.11 -0.58 -11.59
N LEU A 106 -0.37 -1.19 -10.49
CA LEU A 106 -1.31 -2.31 -10.55
C LEU A 106 -2.66 -1.90 -11.15
N ALA A 107 -3.21 -0.75 -10.77
CA ALA A 107 -4.46 -0.24 -11.32
C ALA A 107 -4.41 -0.14 -12.85
N VAL A 108 -3.32 0.42 -13.39
CA VAL A 108 -3.12 0.58 -14.84
C VAL A 108 -2.83 -0.75 -15.52
N LEU A 109 -1.91 -1.56 -14.99
CA LEU A 109 -1.50 -2.83 -15.62
C LEU A 109 -2.64 -3.86 -15.62
N CYS A 110 -3.43 -3.89 -14.56
CA CYS A 110 -4.55 -4.80 -14.42
C CYS A 110 -5.86 -4.23 -14.98
N GLN A 111 -5.94 -2.93 -15.29
CA GLN A 111 -7.16 -2.24 -15.71
C GLN A 111 -8.31 -2.43 -14.69
N VAL A 112 -8.06 -2.05 -13.45
CA VAL A 112 -8.98 -2.20 -12.31
C VAL A 112 -9.03 -0.93 -11.46
N ASP A 113 -10.15 -0.73 -10.78
CA ASP A 113 -10.24 0.23 -9.68
C ASP A 113 -9.71 -0.40 -8.39
N VAL A 114 -9.27 0.40 -7.43
CA VAL A 114 -8.65 -0.10 -6.19
C VAL A 114 -9.42 0.37 -4.97
N ILE A 115 -9.74 -0.57 -4.08
CA ILE A 115 -10.21 -0.27 -2.72
C ILE A 115 -9.08 -0.64 -1.76
N ALA A 116 -8.56 0.35 -1.04
CA ALA A 116 -7.49 0.16 -0.09
C ALA A 116 -7.98 0.46 1.34
N PRO A 117 -8.20 -0.56 2.19
CA PRO A 117 -8.63 -0.34 3.58
C PRO A 117 -7.54 0.36 4.38
N LYS A 118 -7.91 1.35 5.19
CA LYS A 118 -7.08 1.96 6.24
C LYS A 118 -7.14 1.09 7.50
N TYR A 119 -6.73 -0.18 7.37
CA TYR A 119 -6.88 -1.20 8.41
C TYR A 119 -6.17 -0.81 9.71
N CYS A 120 -6.70 -1.28 10.84
CA CYS A 120 -6.15 -1.03 12.17
C CYS A 120 -4.68 -1.42 12.32
N LEU A 121 -3.89 -0.58 12.98
CA LEU A 121 -2.46 -0.79 13.22
C LEU A 121 -2.16 -1.05 14.70
N ALA A 122 -1.12 -1.84 14.95
CA ALA A 122 -0.53 -1.97 16.28
C ALA A 122 0.36 -0.73 16.57
N PRO A 123 0.59 -0.36 17.85
CA PRO A 123 0.22 -1.09 19.07
C PRO A 123 -1.23 -0.87 19.54
N GLU A 124 -1.97 0.10 18.99
CA GLU A 124 -3.32 0.43 19.45
C GLU A 124 -4.31 -0.72 19.22
N HIS A 125 -4.13 -1.41 18.09
CA HIS A 125 -4.95 -2.53 17.67
C HIS A 125 -4.05 -3.71 17.31
N PRO A 126 -3.60 -4.50 18.30
CA PRO A 126 -2.76 -5.66 18.03
C PRO A 126 -3.50 -6.72 17.19
N ALA A 127 -2.75 -7.69 16.66
CA ALA A 127 -3.34 -8.82 15.98
C ALA A 127 -4.43 -9.50 16.84
N PRO A 128 -5.59 -9.88 16.25
CA PRO A 128 -5.88 -9.99 14.81
C PRO A 128 -6.65 -8.79 14.20
N ALA A 129 -6.59 -7.59 14.78
CA ALA A 129 -7.43 -6.47 14.32
C ALA A 129 -7.28 -6.15 12.82
N ALA A 130 -6.05 -5.99 12.33
CA ALA A 130 -5.77 -5.68 10.92
C ALA A 130 -6.40 -6.69 9.95
N ILE A 131 -6.21 -7.99 10.18
CA ILE A 131 -6.76 -9.04 9.30
C ILE A 131 -8.29 -9.08 9.36
N ASN A 132 -8.89 -8.79 10.51
CA ASN A 132 -10.34 -8.73 10.63
C ASN A 132 -10.92 -7.60 9.77
N ASP A 133 -10.34 -6.40 9.82
CA ASP A 133 -10.75 -5.26 8.98
C ASP A 133 -10.62 -5.60 7.49
N CYS A 134 -9.46 -6.14 7.08
CA CYS A 134 -9.21 -6.52 5.69
C CYS A 134 -10.21 -7.57 5.20
N MET A 135 -10.54 -8.56 6.04
CA MET A 135 -11.50 -9.61 5.71
C MET A 135 -12.93 -9.08 5.56
N GLU A 136 -13.36 -8.14 6.41
CA GLU A 136 -14.68 -7.52 6.28
C GLU A 136 -14.80 -6.72 4.98
N VAL A 137 -13.77 -5.92 4.66
CA VAL A 137 -13.72 -5.17 3.39
C VAL A 137 -13.72 -6.11 2.19
N TYR A 138 -12.85 -7.13 2.20
CA TYR A 138 -12.79 -8.10 1.11
C TYR A 138 -14.13 -8.80 0.88
N ARG A 139 -14.81 -9.26 1.95
CA ARG A 139 -16.12 -9.92 1.84
C ARG A 139 -17.17 -8.99 1.26
N GLU A 140 -17.19 -7.73 1.66
CA GLU A 140 -18.17 -6.77 1.19
C GLU A 140 -17.95 -6.39 -0.28
N ILE A 141 -16.69 -6.20 -0.69
CA ILE A 141 -16.34 -6.02 -2.10
C ILE A 141 -16.67 -7.27 -2.89
N ALA A 142 -16.36 -8.47 -2.41
CA ALA A 142 -16.66 -9.72 -3.13
C ALA A 142 -18.15 -9.94 -3.39
N ARG A 143 -19.04 -9.41 -2.55
CA ARG A 143 -20.50 -9.46 -2.76
C ARG A 143 -20.99 -8.44 -3.78
N SER A 144 -20.33 -7.29 -3.89
CA SER A 144 -20.77 -6.15 -4.70
C SER A 144 -19.99 -5.97 -6.00
N SER A 145 -18.82 -6.60 -6.14
CA SER A 145 -17.92 -6.43 -7.27
C SER A 145 -18.53 -7.00 -8.55
N VAL A 146 -18.42 -6.24 -9.63
CA VAL A 146 -18.74 -6.67 -10.99
C VAL A 146 -17.43 -6.86 -11.75
N GLY A 147 -17.24 -8.02 -12.35
CA GLY A 147 -16.00 -8.36 -13.07
C GLY A 147 -14.99 -9.09 -12.19
N ARG A 148 -13.70 -8.81 -12.39
CA ARG A 148 -12.62 -9.48 -11.67
C ARG A 148 -12.50 -8.94 -10.24
N LEU A 149 -12.17 -9.81 -9.30
CA LEU A 149 -11.75 -9.41 -7.96
C LEU A 149 -10.30 -9.86 -7.75
N LEU A 150 -9.43 -8.91 -7.49
CA LEU A 150 -8.02 -9.13 -7.21
C LEU A 150 -7.75 -8.81 -5.74
N LEU A 151 -6.75 -9.47 -5.17
CA LEU A 151 -6.22 -9.20 -3.85
C LEU A 151 -4.69 -9.10 -3.99
N ALA A 152 -4.11 -8.04 -3.45
CA ALA A 152 -2.67 -7.87 -3.42
C ALA A 152 -2.24 -7.06 -2.19
N GLY A 153 -0.97 -7.16 -1.83
CA GLY A 153 -0.36 -6.32 -0.82
C GLY A 153 1.16 -6.41 -0.86
N GLU A 154 1.81 -5.49 -0.14
CA GLU A 154 3.27 -5.42 -0.01
C GLU A 154 3.68 -5.64 1.45
N SER A 155 4.80 -6.32 1.70
CA SER A 155 5.35 -6.56 3.04
C SER A 155 4.31 -7.07 4.04
N ALA A 156 3.96 -6.29 5.07
CA ALA A 156 2.92 -6.62 6.04
C ALA A 156 1.53 -6.79 5.40
N GLY A 157 1.17 -5.94 4.44
CA GLY A 157 -0.05 -6.11 3.65
C GLY A 157 -0.01 -7.33 2.74
N GLY A 158 1.17 -7.69 2.24
CA GLY A 158 1.40 -8.94 1.50
C GLY A 158 1.28 -10.18 2.38
N ASN A 159 1.52 -10.06 3.70
CA ASN A 159 1.24 -11.14 4.66
C ASN A 159 -0.26 -11.31 4.94
N LEU A 160 -1.04 -10.22 4.86
CA LEU A 160 -2.48 -10.22 5.06
C LEU A 160 -3.26 -10.73 3.82
N ALA A 161 -2.66 -10.62 2.64
CA ALA A 161 -3.25 -10.99 1.34
C ALA A 161 -3.08 -12.49 1.04
#